data_AF-A0A938S0I2-F1
#
_entry.id   AF-A0A938S0I2-F1
#
_cell.length_a   1.000
_cell.length_b   1.000
_cell.length_c   1.000
_cell.angle_alpha   90.00
_cell.angle_beta   90.00
_cell.angle_gamma   90.00
#
_symmetry.space_group_name_H-M   'P 1'
#
loop_
_entity.id
_entity.type
_entity.pdbx_description
1 polymer ?
#
loop_
_entity_poly.entity_id
_entity_poly.type
_entity_poly.pdbx_seq_one_letter_code
_entity_poly.pdbx_strand_id
1 'polypeptide(L)'
;MSTLLPVHILEEANRPRRLSDAFRCHARGRNLLLSVCLDDYMNANALRVRSMVCFECIQGGANRETFAADADTEGLLDNEIWARLISDMKDPDPVA
;
A
#
# COMPACT_ATOMS: atom_id res chain seq x y z
N MET A 1 35.74 -9.21 -0.75
CA MET A 1 34.76 -10.01 -1.52
C MET A 1 33.44 -9.27 -1.46
N SER A 2 33.15 -8.47 -2.48
CA SER A 2 31.90 -7.69 -2.55
C SER A 2 30.84 -8.56 -3.22
N THR A 3 29.87 -9.05 -2.46
CA THR A 3 28.68 -9.70 -3.01
C THR A 3 27.79 -8.61 -3.61
N LEU A 4 27.92 -8.41 -4.93
CA LEU A 4 26.90 -7.72 -5.72
C LEU A 4 25.61 -8.54 -5.61
N LEU A 5 24.71 -8.14 -4.71
CA LEU A 5 23.35 -8.68 -4.69
C LEU A 5 22.70 -8.35 -6.04
N PRO A 6 22.00 -9.29 -6.68
CA PRO A 6 21.37 -9.04 -7.97
C PRO A 6 20.35 -7.91 -7.85
N VAL A 7 20.43 -6.95 -8.78
CA VAL A 7 19.60 -5.72 -8.86
C VAL A 7 18.10 -6.03 -8.75
N HIS A 8 17.67 -7.18 -9.25
CA HIS A 8 16.28 -7.65 -9.16
C HIS A 8 15.74 -7.83 -7.74
N ILE A 9 16.59 -8.08 -6.73
CA ILE A 9 16.14 -8.21 -5.33
C ILE A 9 15.83 -6.84 -4.69
N LEU A 10 16.48 -5.78 -5.17
CA LEU A 10 16.29 -4.42 -4.64
C LEU A 10 15.06 -3.72 -5.23
N GLU A 11 14.67 -4.06 -6.47
CA GLU A 11 13.48 -3.50 -7.11
C GLU A 11 12.18 -3.90 -6.41
N GLU A 12 12.10 -5.14 -5.92
CA GLU A 12 10.88 -5.67 -5.30
C GLU A 12 10.65 -5.11 -3.89
N ALA A 13 11.71 -4.67 -3.21
CA ALA A 13 11.65 -3.99 -1.92
C ALA A 13 11.20 -2.53 -2.03
N ASN A 14 11.34 -1.91 -3.20
CA ASN A 14 11.10 -0.47 -3.40
C ASN A 14 9.86 -0.18 -4.26
N ARG A 15 9.15 -1.21 -4.71
CA ARG A 15 7.87 -1.03 -5.41
C ARG A 15 6.79 -0.63 -4.41
N PRO A 16 5.88 0.30 -4.77
CA PRO A 16 4.71 0.62 -3.94
C PRO A 16 3.94 -0.65 -3.60
N ARG A 17 3.63 -0.83 -2.32
CA ARG A 17 2.85 -1.99 -1.88
C ARG A 17 1.43 -1.90 -2.40
N ARG A 18 0.92 -3.01 -2.91
CA ARG A 18 -0.45 -3.11 -3.46
C ARG A 18 -1.35 -3.81 -2.47
N LEU A 19 -2.63 -3.45 -2.44
CA LEU A 19 -3.63 -4.16 -1.62
C LEU A 19 -3.72 -5.67 -1.93
N SER A 20 -3.36 -6.05 -3.15
CA SER A 20 -3.27 -7.44 -3.61
C SER A 20 -2.02 -8.19 -3.14
N ASP A 21 -1.04 -7.50 -2.55
CA ASP A 21 0.17 -8.16 -2.07
C ASP A 21 -0.15 -9.11 -0.92
N ALA A 22 0.49 -10.26 -0.91
CA ALA A 22 0.32 -11.26 0.14
C ALA A 22 1.48 -11.20 1.14
N PHE A 23 1.18 -11.44 2.41
CA PHE A 23 2.17 -11.62 3.47
C PHE A 23 1.90 -12.90 4.24
N ARG A 24 2.96 -13.53 4.77
CA ARG A 24 2.85 -14.71 5.62
C ARG A 24 2.50 -14.30 7.04
N CYS A 25 1.34 -14.70 7.55
CA CYS A 25 1.03 -14.53 8.97
C CYS A 25 1.40 -15.81 9.74
N HIS A 26 2.37 -15.70 10.66
CA HIS A 26 2.80 -16.85 11.46
C HIS A 26 1.74 -17.32 12.45
N ALA A 27 1.06 -16.40 13.14
CA ALA A 27 0.01 -16.72 14.11
C ALA A 27 -1.12 -17.57 13.49
N ARG A 28 -1.45 -17.32 12.22
CA ARG A 28 -2.50 -18.03 11.47
C ARG A 28 -1.98 -19.13 10.56
N GLY A 29 -0.65 -19.31 10.47
CA GLY A 29 -0.01 -20.34 9.64
C GLY A 29 -0.28 -20.24 8.13
N ARG A 30 -0.73 -19.09 7.61
CA ARG A 30 -1.13 -18.95 6.19
C ARG A 30 -0.75 -17.60 5.59
N ASN A 31 -0.77 -17.53 4.26
CA ASN A 31 -0.64 -16.27 3.53
C ASN A 31 -1.98 -15.52 3.55
N LEU A 32 -1.91 -14.20 3.78
CA LEU A 32 -3.06 -13.30 3.80
C LEU A 32 -2.78 -12.12 2.88
N LEU A 33 -3.82 -11.54 2.30
CA LEU A 33 -3.69 -10.33 1.50
C LEU A 33 -3.54 -9.11 2.41
N LEU A 34 -2.80 -8.11 1.92
CA LEU A 34 -2.64 -6.84 2.58
C LEU A 34 -3.99 -6.15 2.80
N SER A 35 -4.90 -6.23 1.83
CA SER A 35 -6.27 -5.73 1.96
C SER A 35 -6.99 -6.23 3.21
N VAL A 36 -6.88 -7.53 3.53
CA VAL A 36 -7.52 -8.14 4.71
C VAL A 36 -6.98 -7.53 6.01
N CYS A 37 -5.68 -7.23 6.05
CA CYS A 37 -5.07 -6.54 7.17
C CYS A 37 -5.62 -5.11 7.28
N LEU A 38 -5.62 -4.36 6.17
CA LEU A 38 -5.95 -2.95 6.18
C LEU A 38 -7.45 -2.70 6.41
N ASP A 39 -8.32 -3.59 5.94
CA ASP A 39 -9.75 -3.58 6.28
C ASP A 39 -9.95 -3.70 7.80
N ASP A 40 -9.21 -4.59 8.44
CA ASP A 40 -9.21 -4.73 9.90
C ASP A 40 -8.66 -3.48 10.59
N TYR A 41 -7.64 -2.82 10.03
CA TYR A 41 -7.05 -1.59 10.59
C TYR A 41 -7.96 -0.38 10.49
N MET A 42 -8.66 -0.22 9.36
CA MET A 42 -9.59 0.88 9.10
C MET A 42 -10.94 0.71 9.83
N ASN A 43 -11.18 -0.47 10.40
CA ASN A 43 -12.37 -0.72 11.21
C ASN A 43 -12.33 0.09 12.52
N ALA A 44 -13.40 0.82 12.84
CA ALA A 44 -13.49 1.58 14.10
C ALA A 44 -13.29 0.71 15.37
N ASN A 45 -13.49 -0.61 15.26
CA ASN A 45 -13.28 -1.57 16.35
C ASN A 45 -11.91 -2.26 16.32
N ALA A 46 -11.02 -1.91 15.38
CA ALA A 46 -9.70 -2.53 15.19
C ALA A 46 -8.88 -2.66 16.47
N LEU A 47 -8.94 -1.61 17.31
CA LEU A 47 -8.15 -1.51 18.54
C LEU A 47 -8.71 -2.35 19.69
N ARG A 48 -9.95 -2.85 19.58
CA ARG A 48 -10.63 -3.61 20.64
C ARG A 48 -10.51 -5.12 20.45
N VAL A 49 -10.23 -5.58 19.23
CA VAL A 49 -10.23 -7.01 18.87
C VAL A 49 -8.82 -7.45 18.48
N ARG A 50 -8.07 -7.95 19.47
CA ARG A 50 -6.68 -8.40 19.28
C ARG A 50 -6.50 -9.58 18.32
N SER A 51 -7.58 -10.30 18.01
CA SER A 51 -7.59 -11.40 17.05
C SER A 51 -7.74 -10.93 15.60
N MET A 52 -7.89 -9.63 15.32
CA MET A 52 -7.89 -9.12 13.95
C MET A 52 -6.52 -9.27 13.30
N VAL A 53 -6.48 -9.55 12.01
CA VAL A 53 -5.29 -9.92 11.24
C VAL A 53 -4.19 -8.88 11.40
N CYS A 54 -4.55 -7.60 11.27
CA CYS A 54 -3.56 -6.53 11.35
C CYS A 54 -3.00 -6.32 12.76
N PHE A 55 -3.66 -6.82 13.81
CA PHE A 55 -3.16 -6.76 15.18
C PHE A 55 -2.44 -8.05 15.58
N GLU A 56 -3.00 -9.20 15.22
CA GLU A 56 -2.56 -10.54 15.61
C GLU A 56 -1.26 -10.95 14.89
N CYS A 57 -1.12 -10.58 13.62
CA CYS A 57 0.06 -10.92 12.83
C CYS A 57 1.21 -9.95 13.11
N ILE A 58 2.43 -10.48 13.31
CA ILE A 58 3.64 -9.70 13.55
C ILE A 58 3.88 -8.65 12.44
N GLN A 59 3.68 -9.06 11.19
CA GLN A 59 3.79 -8.19 10.01
C GLN A 59 2.77 -7.05 9.99
N GLY A 60 1.67 -7.18 10.76
CA GLY A 60 0.59 -6.21 10.80
C GLY A 60 1.04 -4.83 11.30
N GLY A 61 1.99 -4.77 12.25
CA GLY A 61 2.56 -3.51 12.72
C GLY A 61 3.20 -2.68 11.61
N ALA A 62 4.16 -3.29 10.91
CA ALA A 62 4.82 -2.67 9.77
C ALA A 62 3.83 -2.34 8.64
N ASN A 63 2.82 -3.17 8.40
CA ASN A 63 1.79 -2.89 7.40
C ASN A 63 0.99 -1.61 7.71
N ARG A 64 0.62 -1.39 8.97
CA ARG A 64 -0.09 -0.18 9.39
C ARG A 64 0.79 1.06 9.30
N GLU A 65 2.03 0.95 9.78
CA GLU A 65 2.98 2.07 9.77
C GLU A 65 3.29 2.54 8.34
N THR A 66 3.57 1.62 7.42
CA THR A 66 3.78 1.97 6.01
C THR A 66 2.51 2.55 5.39
N PHE A 67 1.35 1.94 5.62
CA PHE A 67 0.09 2.44 5.04
C PHE A 67 -0.24 3.86 5.53
N ALA A 68 -0.01 4.15 6.82
CA ALA A 68 -0.19 5.49 7.36
C ALA A 68 0.80 6.49 6.74
N ALA A 69 2.08 6.11 6.60
CA ALA A 69 3.08 6.95 5.95
C ALA A 69 2.76 7.21 4.47
N ASP A 70 2.30 6.19 3.74
CA ASP A 70 1.91 6.30 2.32
C ASP A 70 0.68 7.22 2.16
N ALA A 71 -0.31 7.08 3.05
CA ALA A 71 -1.50 7.94 3.05
C ALA A 71 -1.19 9.41 3.33
N ASP A 72 -0.22 9.68 4.21
CA ASP A 72 0.26 11.05 4.46
C ASP A 72 1.02 11.61 3.23
N THR A 73 1.67 10.75 2.44
CA THR A 73 2.31 11.13 1.18
C THR A 73 1.37 11.23 -0.02
N GLU A 74 0.09 10.82 0.06
CA GLU A 74 -0.90 11.12 -1.00
C GLU A 74 -1.23 12.63 -1.10
N GLY A 75 -0.76 13.44 -0.15
CA GLY A 75 -0.66 14.91 -0.30
C GLY A 75 0.47 15.38 -1.23
N LEU A 76 1.29 14.46 -1.76
CA LEU A 76 2.30 14.67 -2.80
C LEU A 76 1.83 14.16 -4.17
N LEU A 77 0.52 14.08 -4.43
CA LEU A 77 0.04 14.27 -5.79
C LEU A 77 0.15 15.76 -6.09
N ASP A 78 1.34 16.14 -6.50
CA ASP A 78 1.74 17.48 -6.90
C ASP A 78 0.68 18.09 -7.82
N ASN A 79 0.36 19.37 -7.58
CA ASN A 79 -0.59 20.16 -8.37
C ASN A 79 -0.32 20.07 -9.90
N GLU A 80 0.89 19.69 -10.30
CA GLU A 80 1.29 19.41 -11.68
C GLU A 80 0.57 18.20 -12.31
N ILE A 81 0.34 17.12 -11.55
CA ILE A 81 -0.35 15.92 -12.06
C ILE A 81 -1.84 16.22 -12.32
N TRP A 82 -2.49 16.93 -11.39
CA TRP A 82 -3.87 17.39 -11.57
C TRP A 82 -4.00 18.42 -12.70
N ALA A 83 -3.05 19.36 -12.84
CA ALA A 83 -3.05 20.33 -13.92
C ALA A 83 -2.92 19.68 -15.31
N ARG A 84 -2.09 18.64 -15.45
CA ARG A 84 -1.95 17.86 -16.69
C ARG A 84 -3.24 17.10 -17.04
N LEU A 85 -3.84 16.43 -16.06
CA LEU A 85 -5.12 15.72 -16.24
C LEU A 85 -6.28 16.65 -16.64
N ILE A 86 -6.34 17.86 -16.08
CA ILE A 86 -7.40 18.84 -16.42
C ILE A 86 -7.15 19.46 -17.81
N SER A 87 -5.89 19.66 -18.20
CA SER A 87 -5.55 20.19 -19.53
C SER A 87 -5.98 19.24 -20.64
N ASP A 88 -5.79 17.92 -20.46
CA ASP A 88 -6.18 16.91 -21.46
C ASP A 88 -7.71 16.77 -21.62
N MET A 89 -8.50 17.20 -20.64
CA MET A 89 -9.97 17.15 -20.71
C MET A 89 -10.61 18.39 -21.36
N LYS A 90 -9.84 19.43 -21.69
CA LYS A 90 -10.43 20.72 -22.10
C LYS A 90 -10.86 20.81 -23.57
N ASP A 91 -10.45 19.88 -24.44
CA ASP A 91 -10.80 19.96 -25.86
C ASP A 91 -11.55 18.70 -26.36
N PRO A 92 -12.87 18.58 -26.15
CA PRO A 92 -13.70 17.88 -27.11
C PRO A 92 -13.86 18.80 -28.32
N ASP A 93 -13.10 18.54 -29.40
CA ASP A 93 -13.37 19.14 -30.70
C ASP A 93 -14.87 19.01 -31.02
N PRO A 94 -15.57 20.10 -31.37
CA PRO A 94 -16.90 19.97 -31.93
C PRO A 94 -16.74 19.30 -33.30
N VAL A 95 -17.11 18.02 -33.38
CA VAL A 95 -17.24 17.32 -34.65
C VAL A 95 -18.23 18.11 -35.52
N ALA A 96 -17.69 18.77 -36.54
CA ALA A 96 -18.43 19.50 -37.57
C ALA A 96 -19.07 18.54 -38.59
#